data_AF-A0A0F9QY29-F1
#
_entry.id   AF-A0A0F9QY29-F1
#
_cell.length_a   1.000
_cell.length_b   1.000
_cell.length_c   1.000
_cell.angle_alpha   90.00
_cell.angle_beta   90.00
_cell.angle_gamma   90.00
#
_symmetry.space_group_name_H-M   'P 1'
#
loop_
_entity.id
_entity.type
_entity.pdbx_description
1 polymer ?
#
loop_
_entity_poly.entity_id
_entity_poly.type
_entity_poly.pdbx_seq_one_letter_code
_entity_poly.pdbx_strand_id
1 'polypeptide(L)' 'MYIEYNAVVKEACEVYRKGLISLAEAATLAEVSLYVMMDFVEREKILPKVLTDEEMEEELRNTKELFKNMKK' A
#
# COMPACT_ATOMS: atom_id res chain seq x y z
N MET A 1 -16.56 -15.46 11.41
CA MET A 1 -15.56 -16.01 10.47
C MET A 1 -15.50 -15.26 9.14
N TYR A 2 -16.54 -15.20 8.29
CA TYR A 2 -16.47 -14.44 7.01
C TYR A 2 -16.45 -12.90 7.15
N ILE A 3 -16.99 -12.35 8.24
CA ILE A 3 -17.10 -10.90 8.45
C ILE A 3 -15.77 -10.30 8.91
N GLU A 4 -15.05 -10.96 9.82
CA GLU A 4 -13.73 -10.52 10.32
C GLU A 4 -12.66 -10.57 9.23
N TYR A 5 -12.69 -11.59 8.37
CA TYR A 5 -11.76 -11.73 7.25
C TYR A 5 -11.82 -10.54 6.28
N ASN A 6 -13.03 -10.02 6.02
CA ASN A 6 -13.20 -8.84 5.17
C ASN A 6 -12.75 -7.53 5.84
N ALA A 7 -12.76 -7.45 7.16
CA ALA A 7 -12.33 -6.25 7.88
C ALA A 7 -10.80 -6.07 7.81
N VAL A 8 -10.04 -7.13 8.07
CA VAL A 8 -8.57 -7.10 8.05
C VAL A 8 -8.03 -6.80 6.65
N VAL A 9 -8.61 -7.43 5.61
CA VAL A 9 -8.23 -7.17 4.21
C VAL A 9 -8.51 -5.71 3.84
N LYS A 10 -9.63 -5.14 4.28
CA LYS A 10 -9.96 -3.72 4.05
C LYS A 10 -8.97 -2.78 4.72
N GLU A 11 -8.61 -3.03 5.98
CA GLU A 11 -7.63 -2.20 6.68
C GLU A 11 -6.25 -2.23 5.99
N ALA A 12 -5.76 -3.41 5.60
CA ALA A 12 -4.52 -3.54 4.86
C ALA A 12 -4.58 -2.81 3.50
N CYS A 13 -5.72 -2.91 2.81
CA CYS A 13 -5.97 -2.19 1.55
C CYS A 13 -5.96 -0.67 1.73
N GLU A 14 -6.41 -0.13 2.86
CA GLU A 14 -6.38 1.32 3.12
C GLU A 14 -4.95 1.85 3.29
N VAL A 15 -4.06 1.07 3.90
CA VAL A 15 -2.63 1.42 4.00
C VAL A 15 -1.97 1.37 2.62
N TYR A 16 -2.29 0.32 1.84
CA TYR A 16 -1.87 0.21 0.43
C TYR A 16 -2.39 1.37 -0.43
N ARG A 17 -3.67 1.75 -0.30
CA ARG A 17 -4.29 2.85 -1.06
C ARG A 17 -3.57 4.18 -0.84
N LYS A 18 -3.07 4.40 0.38
CA LYS A 18 -2.27 5.57 0.74
C LYS A 18 -0.84 5.55 0.21
N GLY A 19 -0.42 4.46 -0.44
CA GLY A 19 0.94 4.29 -0.96
C GLY A 19 1.99 4.01 0.12
N LEU A 20 1.58 3.72 1.36
CA LEU A 20 2.49 3.53 2.49
C LEU A 20 3.18 2.16 2.46
N ILE A 21 2.54 1.18 1.83
CA ILE A 21 3.04 -0.18 1.67
C ILE A 21 2.70 -0.69 0.27
N SER A 22 3.46 -1.68 -0.19
CA SER A 22 3.17 -2.42 -1.41
C SER A 22 1.95 -3.35 -1.26
N LEU A 23 1.40 -3.80 -2.40
CA LEU A 23 0.30 -4.78 -2.40
C LEU A 23 0.69 -6.12 -1.76
N ALA A 24 1.97 -6.50 -1.86
CA ALA A 24 2.50 -7.72 -1.25
C ALA A 24 2.62 -7.61 0.29
N GLU A 25 3.02 -6.45 0.78
CA GLU A 25 3.01 -6.17 2.22
C GLU A 25 1.58 -6.13 2.76
N ALA A 26 0.63 -5.57 2.01
CA ALA A 26 -0.78 -5.60 2.39
C ALA A 26 -1.33 -7.03 2.46
N ALA A 27 -0.99 -7.89 1.48
CA ALA A 27 -1.37 -9.30 1.51
C ALA A 27 -0.79 -10.04 2.74
N THR A 28 0.48 -9.73 3.07
CA THR A 28 1.15 -10.28 4.25
C THR A 28 0.48 -9.84 5.55
N LEU A 29 0.14 -8.55 5.68
CA LEU A 29 -0.57 -8.01 6.84
C LEU A 29 -1.96 -8.62 7.04
N ALA A 30 -2.64 -8.96 5.95
CA ALA A 30 -3.95 -9.59 5.99
C ALA A 30 -3.91 -11.12 6.05
N GLU A 31 -2.72 -11.73 6.10
CA GLU A 31 -2.52 -13.18 6.09
C GLU A 31 -3.20 -13.90 4.91
N VAL A 32 -3.20 -13.23 3.75
CA VAL A 32 -3.76 -13.77 2.50
C VAL A 32 -2.69 -13.94 1.44
N SER A 33 -2.98 -14.75 0.42
CA SER A 33 -2.10 -14.79 -0.75
C SER A 33 -2.17 -13.47 -1.52
N LEU A 34 -1.08 -13.13 -2.21
CA LEU A 34 -1.05 -11.95 -3.09
C LEU A 34 -2.19 -11.99 -4.13
N TYR A 35 -2.53 -13.17 -4.66
CA TYR A 35 -3.64 -13.32 -5.61
C TYR A 35 -5.00 -12.94 -5.03
N VAL A 36 -5.28 -13.33 -3.78
CA VAL A 36 -6.52 -12.93 -3.09
C VAL A 36 -6.58 -11.42 -2.91
N MET A 37 -5.44 -10.80 -2.57
CA MET A 37 -5.35 -9.36 -2.45
C MET A 37 -5.54 -8.65 -3.79
N MET A 38 -4.96 -9.17 -4.88
CA MET A 38 -5.15 -8.66 -6.24
C MET A 38 -6.62 -8.69 -6.68
N ASP A 39 -7.30 -9.82 -6.49
CA ASP A 39 -8.72 -9.96 -6.80
C ASP A 39 -9.57 -8.97 -5.98
N PHE A 40 -9.22 -8.78 -4.70
CA PHE A 40 -9.94 -7.86 -3.82
C PHE A 40 -9.81 -6.41 -4.28
N VAL A 41 -8.59 -5.92 -4.51
CA VAL A 41 -8.37 -4.53 -4.93
C VAL A 41 -8.95 -4.23 -6.30
N GLU A 42 -8.97 -5.21 -7.22
CA GLU A 42 -9.60 -5.06 -8.53
C GLU A 42 -11.13 -4.96 -8.43
N ARG A 43 -11.75 -5.80 -7.58
CA ARG A 43 -13.20 -5.80 -7.34
C ARG A 43 -13.67 -4.51 -6.67
N GLU A 44 -12.96 -4.09 -5.63
CA GLU A 44 -13.30 -2.92 -4.82
C GLU A 44 -12.76 -1.60 -5.43
N LYS A 45 -12.05 -1.66 -6.57
CA LYS A 45 -11.43 -0.51 -7.25
C LYS A 45 -10.51 0.30 -6.34
N ILE A 46 -9.73 -0.41 -5.52
CA ILE A 46 -8.74 0.17 -4.62
C ILE A 46 -7.43 0.32 -5.38
N LEU A 47 -7.12 1.55 -5.76
CA LEU A 47 -5.87 1.89 -6.43
C LEU A 47 -5.06 2.82 -5.53
N PRO A 48 -3.71 2.74 -5.55
CA PRO A 48 -2.89 3.73 -4.89
C PRO A 48 -3.24 5.13 -5.41
N LYS A 49 -3.12 6.15 -4.56
CA LYS A 49 -3.24 7.54 -5.02
C LYS A 49 -2.25 7.76 -6.17
N VAL A 50 -2.76 8.16 -7.33
CA VAL A 50 -1.91 8.63 -8.42
C VAL A 50 -1.34 9.98 -7.98
N LEU A 51 -0.03 10.01 -7.76
CA LEU A 51 0.67 11.26 -7.45
C LEU A 51 0.70 12.15 -8.70
N THR A 52 0.58 13.46 -8.51
CA THR A 52 0.93 14.41 -9.56
C THR A 52 2.45 14.40 -9.77
N ASP A 53 2.93 14.94 -10.90
CA ASP A 53 4.36 15.07 -11.16
C ASP A 53 5.09 15.83 -10.03
N GLU A 54 4.44 16.86 -9.47
CA GLU A 54 4.98 17.67 -8.37
C GLU A 54 5.07 16.88 -7.06
N GLU A 55 4.02 16.13 -6.72
CA GLU A 55 3.99 15.25 -5.54
C GLU A 55 5.03 14.12 -5.66
N MET A 56 5.22 13.58 -6.87
CA MET A 56 6.21 12.53 -7.13
C MET A 56 7.65 13.06 -6.97
N GLU A 57 7.93 14.27 -7.46
CA GLU A 57 9.23 14.94 -7.27
C GLU A 57 9.52 15.25 -5.80
N GLU A 58 8.48 15.63 -5.03
CA GLU A 58 8.61 15.84 -3.59
C GLU A 58 8.93 14.54 -2.84
N GLU A 59 8.20 13.46 -3.10
CA GLU A 59 8.48 12.14 -2.51
C GLU A 59 9.89 11.65 -2.85
N LEU A 60 10.35 11.85 -4.09
CA LEU A 60 11.70 11.50 -4.51
C LEU A 60 12.76 12.30 -3.74
N ARG A 61 12.53 13.60 -3.52
CA ARG A 61 13.43 14.43 -2.69
C ARG A 61 13.47 13.94 -1.25
N ASN A 62 12.31 13.71 -0.63
CA ASN A 62 12.20 13.23 0.75
C ASN A 62 12.91 11.89 0.95
N THR A 63 12.71 10.96 0.01
CA THR A 63 13.36 9.64 0.00
C THR A 63 14.88 9.77 -0.11
N LYS A 64 15.39 10.64 -0.98
CA LYS A 64 16.84 10.90 -1.10
C LYS A 64 17.44 11.42 0.21
N GLU A 65 16.76 12.30 0.91
CA GLU A 65 17.22 12.82 2.22
C GLU A 65 17.21 11.74 3.30
N LEU A 66 16.17 10.89 3.35
CA LEU A 66 16.14 9.70 4.23
C LEU A 66 17.36 8.80 4.03
N PHE A 67 17.68 8.44 2.78
CA PHE A 67 18.85 7.62 2.48
C PHE A 67 20.18 8.28 2.84
N LYS A 68 20.29 9.62 2.70
CA LYS A 68 21.49 10.35 3.16
C LYS A 68 21.62 10.27 4.68
N ASN A 69 20.51 10.43 5.41
CA ASN A 69 20.51 10.42 6.87
C ASN A 69 20.78 9.02 7.45
N MET A 70 20.41 7.95 6.75
CA MET A 70 20.77 6.57 7.13
C MET A 70 22.25 6.23 6.97
N LYS A 71 23.01 7.02 6.18
CA LYS A 71 24.46 6.84 5.98
C LYS A 71 25.33 7.60 6.98
N LYS A 72 24.73 8.34 7.91
CA LYS A 72 25.41 8.97 9.05
C LYS A 72 25.32 8.06 10.26
#